data_AF-A0A944I193-F1
#
_entry.id   AF-A0A944I193-F1
#
_cell.length_a   1.000
_cell.length_b   1.000
_cell.length_c   1.000
_cell.angle_alpha   90.00
_cell.angle_beta   90.00
_cell.angle_gamma   90.00
#
_symmetry.space_group_name_H-M   'P 1'
#
loop_
_entity.id
_entity.type
_entity.pdbx_description
1 polymer ?
#
loop_
_entity_poly.entity_id
_entity_poly.type
_entity_poly.pdbx_seq_one_letter_code
_entity_poly.pdbx_strand_id
1 'polypeptide(L)'
;MQEQILQARRRADALEGRLEALAITRRTVAELLDAESATDGSDDSDQESLLAGGSPELPARKPAKKAGPRVGPRQARPLGPVSQKIVTLVVSADRPLRAREVTIALGRKNPSRTQVKNTRRACNNLVASGHLLLLNGEYTRPSGAA
;
A
#
# COMPACT_ATOMS: atom_id res chain seq x y z
N MET A 1 16.55 -40.66 23.83
CA MET A 1 15.28 -40.77 23.07
C MET A 1 14.10 -40.14 23.81
N GLN A 2 13.90 -40.39 25.12
CA GLN A 2 12.80 -39.78 25.90
C GLN A 2 12.85 -38.24 25.98
N GLU A 3 14.04 -37.64 26.07
CA GLU A 3 14.18 -36.17 26.10
C GLU A 3 13.74 -35.49 24.79
N GLN A 4 13.99 -36.14 23.64
CA GLN A 4 13.56 -35.61 22.33
C GLN A 4 12.04 -35.59 22.21
N ILE A 5 11.36 -36.59 22.77
CA ILE A 5 9.89 -36.66 22.80
C ILE A 5 9.31 -35.53 23.67
N LEU A 6 9.90 -35.30 24.85
CA LEU A 6 9.48 -34.19 25.72
C LEU A 6 9.71 -32.82 25.07
N GLN A 7 10.85 -32.66 24.38
CA GLN A 7 11.15 -31.41 23.68
C GLN A 7 10.22 -31.18 22.49
N ALA A 8 9.86 -32.23 21.75
CA ALA A 8 8.89 -32.15 20.66
C ALA A 8 7.49 -31.78 21.18
N ARG A 9 7.04 -32.38 22.30
CA ARG A 9 5.75 -32.04 22.92
C ARG A 9 5.68 -30.58 23.35
N ARG A 10 6.69 -30.07 24.06
CA ARG A 10 6.73 -28.65 24.46
C ARG A 10 6.69 -27.70 23.27
N ARG A 11 7.31 -28.08 22.14
CA ARG A 11 7.25 -27.29 20.90
C ARG A 11 5.87 -27.34 20.26
N ALA A 12 5.20 -28.49 20.28
CA ALA A 12 3.83 -28.62 19.80
C ALA A 12 2.88 -27.75 20.64
N ASP A 13 2.91 -27.85 21.97
CA ASP A 13 2.07 -27.06 22.87
C ASP A 13 2.28 -25.54 22.68
N ALA A 14 3.54 -25.12 22.50
CA ALA A 14 3.86 -23.71 22.24
C ALA A 14 3.37 -23.21 20.88
N LEU A 15 3.32 -24.08 19.86
CA LEU A 15 2.78 -23.74 18.55
C LEU A 15 1.25 -23.69 18.58
N GLU A 16 0.61 -24.62 19.29
CA GLU A 16 -0.85 -24.63 19.50
C GLU A 16 -1.30 -23.35 20.19
N GLY A 17 -0.65 -22.93 21.28
CA GLY A 17 -0.98 -21.67 21.95
C GLY A 17 -0.79 -20.42 21.07
N ARG A 18 0.19 -20.43 20.15
CA ARG A 18 0.36 -19.34 19.18
C ARG A 18 -0.75 -19.31 18.13
N LEU A 19 -1.24 -20.48 17.71
CA LEU A 19 -2.35 -20.58 16.76
C LEU A 19 -3.66 -20.10 17.38
N GLU A 20 -3.92 -20.42 18.65
CA GLU A 20 -5.07 -19.91 19.39
C GLU A 20 -5.06 -18.39 19.49
N ALA A 21 -3.91 -17.80 19.87
CA ALA A 21 -3.74 -16.35 19.93
C ALA A 21 -3.98 -15.67 18.56
N LEU A 22 -3.50 -16.29 17.48
CA LEU A 22 -3.74 -15.82 16.11
C LEU A 22 -5.21 -15.93 15.68
N ALA A 23 -5.92 -16.98 16.12
CA ALA A 23 -7.34 -17.15 15.83
C ALA A 23 -8.18 -16.05 16.50
N ILE A 24 -7.87 -15.69 17.75
CA ILE A 24 -8.53 -14.60 18.48
C ILE A 24 -8.29 -13.26 17.78
N THR A 25 -7.05 -12.98 17.37
CA THR A 25 -6.72 -11.74 16.65
C THR A 25 -7.41 -11.67 15.28
N ARG A 26 -7.51 -12.78 14.55
CA ARG A 26 -8.29 -12.82 13.29
C ARG A 26 -9.76 -12.52 13.51
N ARG A 27 -10.37 -13.09 14.56
CA ARG A 27 -11.79 -12.88 14.88
C ARG A 27 -12.07 -11.41 15.21
N THR A 28 -11.26 -10.82 16.08
CA THR A 28 -11.39 -9.40 16.47
C THR A 28 -11.19 -8.46 15.29
N VAL A 29 -10.24 -8.74 14.39
CA VAL A 29 -10.05 -7.95 13.17
C VAL A 29 -11.26 -8.06 12.23
N ALA A 30 -11.84 -9.25 12.08
CA ALA A 30 -13.04 -9.43 11.26
C ALA A 30 -14.23 -8.64 11.83
N GLU A 31 -14.46 -8.70 13.14
CA GLU A 31 -15.54 -7.95 13.81
C GLU A 31 -15.39 -6.42 13.63
N LEU A 32 -14.15 -5.90 13.65
CA LEU A 32 -13.90 -4.47 13.42
C LEU A 32 -14.14 -4.05 11.96
N LEU A 33 -13.80 -4.90 10.99
CA LEU A 33 -14.03 -4.62 9.56
C LEU A 33 -15.52 -4.68 9.18
N ASP A 34 -16.26 -5.62 9.78
CA ASP A 34 -17.71 -5.72 9.58
C ASP A 34 -18.44 -4.52 10.22
N ALA A 35 -17.96 -4.03 11.37
CA ALA A 35 -18.52 -2.85 12.03
C ALA A 35 -18.29 -1.55 11.22
N GLU A 36 -17.12 -1.35 10.59
CA GLU A 36 -16.89 -0.19 9.71
C GLU A 36 -17.75 -0.22 8.44
N SER A 37 -18.11 -1.40 7.95
CA SER A 37 -18.91 -1.56 6.73
C SER A 37 -20.40 -1.25 6.94
N ALA A 38 -20.88 -1.23 8.18
CA ALA A 38 -22.28 -0.94 8.51
C ALA A 38 -22.61 0.56 8.60
N THR A 39 -21.61 1.46 8.52
CA THR A 39 -21.79 2.92 8.72
C THR A 39 -21.77 3.77 7.45
N ASP A 40 -21.65 3.20 6.25
CA ASP A 40 -21.51 3.96 4.99
C ASP A 40 -22.67 3.70 4.01
N GLY A 41 -23.91 3.78 4.52
CA GLY A 41 -25.14 3.50 3.77
C GLY A 41 -26.29 4.43 4.14
N SER A 42 -26.18 5.70 3.75
CA SER A 42 -27.26 6.69 3.67
C SER A 42 -26.72 7.82 2.78
N ASP A 43 -27.39 8.44 1.83
CA ASP A 43 -28.69 8.34 1.15
C ASP A 43 -28.67 9.58 0.21
N ASP A 44 -29.14 9.45 -1.05
CA ASP A 44 -29.78 10.47 -1.92
C ASP A 44 -29.15 11.89 -2.11
N SER A 45 -29.23 12.60 -3.24
CA SER A 45 -30.04 12.51 -4.45
C SER A 45 -29.35 13.25 -5.60
N ASP A 46 -29.86 12.96 -6.80
CA ASP A 46 -29.77 13.71 -8.05
C ASP A 46 -29.79 15.26 -7.94
N GLN A 47 -29.00 15.91 -8.80
CA GLN A 47 -29.47 17.11 -9.50
C GLN A 47 -28.77 17.29 -10.84
N GLU A 48 -29.53 16.96 -11.88
CA GLU A 48 -29.35 17.39 -13.26
C GLU A 48 -29.70 18.89 -13.40
N SER A 49 -29.21 19.51 -14.50
CA SER A 49 -29.62 20.82 -15.06
C SER A 49 -28.79 22.04 -14.67
N LEU A 50 -28.02 22.58 -15.63
CA LEU A 50 -28.47 23.72 -16.44
C LEU A 50 -27.42 24.13 -17.49
N LEU A 51 -27.95 24.76 -18.53
CA LEU A 51 -27.38 25.04 -19.84
C LEU A 51 -26.40 26.23 -19.89
N ALA A 52 -25.69 26.27 -21.02
CA ALA A 52 -25.36 27.45 -21.83
C ALA A 52 -24.19 28.38 -21.42
N GLY A 53 -23.32 28.62 -22.41
CA GLY A 53 -22.91 29.99 -22.74
C GLY A 53 -21.41 30.29 -22.74
N GLY A 54 -20.87 30.57 -23.93
CA GLY A 54 -20.01 31.74 -24.14
C GLY A 54 -18.49 31.63 -23.94
N SER A 55 -17.77 31.59 -25.07
CA SER A 55 -16.41 32.12 -25.35
C SER A 55 -16.05 33.45 -24.65
N PRO A 56 -14.80 34.00 -24.76
CA PRO A 56 -13.48 33.44 -25.11
C PRO A 56 -12.32 33.90 -24.16
N GLU A 57 -11.12 33.34 -24.41
CA GLU A 57 -9.79 34.00 -24.35
C GLU A 57 -9.37 34.82 -23.10
N LEU A 58 -8.50 34.23 -22.26
CA LEU A 58 -7.43 34.93 -21.54
C LEU A 58 -6.19 34.01 -21.35
N PRO A 59 -4.96 34.44 -21.70
CA PRO A 59 -3.75 33.66 -21.43
C PRO A 59 -3.28 33.86 -19.98
N ALA A 60 -3.76 33.00 -19.09
CA ALA A 60 -3.33 32.99 -17.68
C ALA A 60 -1.95 32.34 -17.52
N ARG A 61 -0.93 33.21 -17.42
CA ARG A 61 0.36 33.09 -16.71
C ARG A 61 0.68 31.71 -16.10
N LYS A 62 1.75 31.09 -16.61
CA LYS A 62 2.49 30.00 -15.95
C LYS A 62 3.07 30.50 -14.61
N PRO A 63 2.74 29.93 -13.44
CA PRO A 63 3.62 30.04 -12.29
C PRO A 63 4.73 29.00 -12.44
N ALA A 64 5.93 29.46 -12.79
CA ALA A 64 7.15 28.70 -12.68
C ALA A 64 7.39 28.33 -11.20
N LYS A 65 6.90 27.16 -10.78
CA LYS A 65 7.29 26.57 -9.51
C LYS A 65 8.68 25.96 -9.67
N LYS A 66 9.71 26.76 -9.38
CA LYS A 66 11.04 26.27 -8.96
C LYS A 66 10.83 25.34 -7.76
N ALA A 67 10.82 24.03 -8.02
CA ALA A 67 10.90 23.03 -6.97
C ALA A 67 12.33 23.03 -6.43
N GLY A 68 12.61 23.89 -5.46
CA GLY A 68 13.80 23.75 -4.64
C GLY A 68 13.80 22.38 -3.94
N PRO A 69 14.97 21.75 -3.75
CA PRO A 69 15.05 20.47 -3.05
C PRO A 69 14.67 20.69 -1.58
N ARG A 70 13.47 20.26 -1.20
CA ARG A 70 13.06 20.21 0.21
C ARG A 70 13.79 19.05 0.90
N VAL A 71 15.00 19.33 1.37
CA VAL A 71 15.77 18.48 2.27
C VAL A 71 15.24 18.75 3.69
N GLY A 72 14.28 17.94 4.11
CA GLY A 72 13.79 17.93 5.48
C GLY A 72 13.01 16.63 5.70
N PRO A 73 13.09 16.02 6.90
CA PRO A 73 12.36 14.80 7.21
C PRO A 73 10.87 15.10 7.13
N ARG A 74 10.23 14.70 6.03
CA ARG A 74 8.80 14.83 5.86
C ARG A 74 8.17 13.91 6.90
N GLN A 75 7.58 14.51 7.94
CA GLN A 75 6.68 13.83 8.86
C GLN A 75 5.75 12.94 8.02
N ALA A 76 5.74 11.65 8.34
CA ALA A 76 5.10 10.63 7.53
C ALA A 76 3.61 10.93 7.41
N ARG A 77 3.20 11.52 6.28
CA ARG A 77 1.77 11.58 5.94
C ARG A 77 1.26 10.14 5.88
N PRO A 78 0.07 9.87 6.40
CA PRO A 78 -0.50 8.52 6.35
C PRO A 78 -0.47 8.03 4.91
N LEU A 79 0.12 6.84 4.69
CA LEU A 79 0.21 6.27 3.36
C LEU A 79 -1.22 6.04 2.85
N GLY A 80 -1.50 6.49 1.63
CA GLY A 80 -2.76 6.14 0.97
C GLY A 80 -2.90 4.63 0.79
N PRO A 81 -4.13 4.11 0.64
CA PRO A 81 -4.42 2.67 0.66
C PRO A 81 -3.69 1.89 -0.43
N VAL A 82 -3.50 2.50 -1.61
CA VAL A 82 -2.74 1.89 -2.71
C VAL A 82 -1.25 1.80 -2.37
N SER A 83 -0.69 2.84 -1.77
CA SER A 83 0.71 2.89 -1.37
C SER A 83 1.02 1.85 -0.28
N GLN A 84 0.10 1.69 0.68
CA GLN A 84 0.22 0.64 1.70
C GLN A 84 0.24 -0.75 1.07
N LYS A 85 -0.71 -1.06 0.18
CA LYS A 85 -0.73 -2.33 -0.55
C LYS A 85 0.57 -2.60 -1.31
N ILE A 86 1.13 -1.57 -1.97
CA ILE A 86 2.43 -1.70 -2.65
C ILE A 86 3.55 -2.06 -1.66
N VAL A 87 3.62 -1.35 -0.53
CA VAL A 87 4.64 -1.65 0.50
C VAL A 87 4.46 -3.07 1.03
N THR A 88 3.25 -3.47 1.40
CA THR A 88 2.97 -4.83 1.87
C THR A 88 3.39 -5.88 0.82
N LEU A 89 3.03 -5.69 -0.45
CA LEU A 89 3.41 -6.61 -1.52
C LEU A 89 4.93 -6.72 -1.71
N VAL A 90 5.65 -5.60 -1.67
CA VAL A 90 7.11 -5.60 -1.86
C VAL A 90 7.83 -6.14 -0.62
N VAL A 91 7.31 -5.89 0.58
CA VAL A 91 7.89 -6.40 1.84
C VAL A 91 7.62 -7.90 2.02
N SER A 92 6.43 -8.37 1.64
CA SER A 92 6.08 -9.80 1.65
C SER A 92 6.74 -10.59 0.51
N ALA A 93 7.29 -9.92 -0.50
CA ALA A 93 8.08 -10.58 -1.52
C ALA A 93 9.52 -10.81 -1.02
N ASP A 94 9.96 -12.06 -0.96
CA ASP A 94 11.34 -12.44 -0.63
C ASP A 94 12.37 -12.05 -1.72
N ARG A 95 11.94 -11.35 -2.77
CA ARG A 95 12.75 -10.95 -3.91
C ARG A 95 12.47 -9.51 -4.33
N PRO A 96 13.45 -8.80 -4.90
CA PRO A 96 13.22 -7.48 -5.47
C PRO A 96 12.18 -7.57 -6.61
N LEU A 97 11.26 -6.61 -6.67
CA LEU A 97 10.19 -6.57 -7.67
C LEU A 97 10.32 -5.39 -8.62
N ARG A 98 10.05 -5.62 -9.90
CA ARG A 98 9.97 -4.55 -10.91
C ARG A 98 8.63 -3.84 -10.85
N ALA A 99 8.59 -2.57 -11.29
CA ALA A 99 7.33 -1.80 -11.37
C ALA A 99 6.19 -2.52 -12.10
N ARG A 100 6.52 -3.28 -13.16
CA ARG A 100 5.55 -4.07 -13.92
C ARG A 100 4.98 -5.22 -13.07
N GLU A 101 5.83 -5.92 -12.34
CA GLU A 101 5.43 -7.04 -11.48
C GLU A 101 4.58 -6.57 -10.31
N VAL A 102 4.95 -5.44 -9.68
CA VAL A 102 4.12 -4.80 -8.65
C VAL A 102 2.73 -4.48 -9.21
N THR A 103 2.65 -3.98 -10.46
CA THR A 103 1.37 -3.68 -11.10
C THR A 103 0.54 -4.96 -11.34
N ILE A 104 1.19 -6.07 -11.70
CA ILE A 104 0.54 -7.37 -11.87
C ILE A 104 0.06 -7.90 -10.52
N ALA A 105 0.88 -7.80 -9.47
CA ALA A 105 0.55 -8.20 -8.10
C ALA A 105 -0.63 -7.41 -7.52
N LEU A 106 -0.85 -6.17 -7.95
CA LEU A 106 -2.06 -5.38 -7.66
C LEU A 106 -3.33 -5.89 -8.39
N GLY A 107 -3.25 -7.02 -9.10
CA GLY A 107 -4.39 -7.66 -9.78
C GLY A 107 -4.56 -7.26 -11.26
N ARG A 108 -3.61 -6.53 -11.86
CA ARG A 108 -3.70 -6.13 -13.28
C ARG A 108 -2.97 -7.14 -14.15
N LYS A 109 -3.70 -8.11 -14.71
CA LYS A 109 -3.13 -9.19 -15.55
C LYS A 109 -2.33 -8.69 -16.76
N ASN A 110 -2.81 -7.64 -17.44
CA ASN A 110 -2.15 -6.99 -18.58
C ASN A 110 -2.04 -5.48 -18.35
N PRO A 111 -1.03 -5.00 -17.61
CA PRO A 111 -0.96 -3.60 -17.24
C PRO A 111 -0.61 -2.73 -18.45
N SER A 112 -1.39 -1.66 -18.67
CA SER A 112 -1.09 -0.69 -19.72
C SER A 112 0.19 0.09 -19.40
N ARG A 113 0.83 0.67 -20.44
CA ARG A 113 2.04 1.49 -20.26
C ARG A 113 1.81 2.63 -19.25
N THR A 114 0.61 3.23 -19.26
CA THR A 114 0.21 4.29 -18.33
C THR A 114 0.10 3.75 -16.90
N GLN A 115 -0.47 2.57 -16.70
CA GLN A 115 -0.55 1.94 -15.37
C GLN A 115 0.83 1.64 -14.80
N VAL A 116 1.73 1.04 -15.59
CA VAL A 116 3.11 0.77 -15.15
C VAL A 116 3.85 2.07 -14.80
N LYS A 117 3.64 3.15 -15.58
CA LYS A 117 4.22 4.47 -15.30
C LYS A 117 3.69 5.05 -13.98
N ASN A 118 2.39 4.90 -13.71
CA ASN A 118 1.77 5.36 -12.47
C ASN A 118 2.28 4.57 -11.27
N THR A 119 2.35 3.23 -11.35
CA THR A 119 2.93 2.38 -10.30
C THR A 119 4.39 2.73 -10.05
N ARG A 120 5.19 2.92 -11.11
CA ARG A 120 6.59 3.35 -10.99
C ARG A 120 6.71 4.68 -10.24
N ARG A 121 5.85 5.65 -10.56
CA ARG A 121 5.82 6.94 -9.86
C ARG A 121 5.47 6.76 -8.37
N ALA A 122 4.50 5.90 -8.06
CA ALA A 122 4.12 5.58 -6.68
C ALA A 122 5.27 4.93 -5.91
N CYS A 123 5.95 3.92 -6.49
CA CYS A 123 7.11 3.29 -5.88
C CYS A 123 8.26 4.27 -5.68
N ASN A 124 8.53 5.16 -6.64
CA ASN A 124 9.57 6.18 -6.48
C ASN A 124 9.25 7.17 -5.34
N ASN A 125 7.97 7.53 -5.18
CA ASN A 125 7.54 8.34 -4.03
C ASN A 125 7.76 7.58 -2.71
N LEU A 126 7.48 6.27 -2.68
CA LEU A 126 7.71 5.42 -1.51
C LEU A 126 9.19 5.29 -1.15
N VAL A 127 10.06 5.21 -2.16
CA VAL A 127 11.51 5.25 -1.98
C VAL A 127 11.95 6.60 -1.41
N ALA A 128 11.42 7.71 -1.95
CA ALA A 128 11.72 9.04 -1.44
C ALA A 128 11.26 9.27 0.01
N SER A 129 10.20 8.58 0.46
CA SER A 129 9.77 8.58 1.86
C SER A 129 10.49 7.56 2.75
N GLY A 130 11.38 6.72 2.19
CA GLY A 130 12.14 5.72 2.95
C GLY A 130 11.40 4.41 3.25
N HIS A 131 10.24 4.17 2.63
CA HIS A 131 9.48 2.92 2.82
C HIS A 131 9.98 1.76 1.96
N LEU A 132 10.68 2.06 0.86
CA LEU A 132 11.25 1.08 -0.07
C LEU A 132 12.66 1.50 -0.46
N LEU A 133 13.45 0.56 -0.96
CA LEU A 133 14.74 0.84 -1.58
C LEU A 133 14.67 0.49 -3.08
N LEU A 134 15.41 1.23 -3.89
CA LEU A 134 15.58 0.97 -5.31
C LEU A 134 16.99 0.40 -5.54
N LEU A 135 17.08 -0.86 -5.97
CA LEU A 135 18.32 -1.54 -6.34
C LEU A 135 18.25 -1.92 -7.82
N ASN A 136 19.13 -1.39 -8.67
CA ASN A 136 19.22 -1.74 -10.09
C ASN A 136 17.90 -1.64 -10.88
N GLY A 137 17.00 -0.73 -10.48
CA GLY A 137 15.68 -0.58 -11.13
C GLY A 137 14.57 -1.47 -10.55
N GLU A 138 14.86 -2.20 -9.48
CA GLU A 138 13.94 -3.09 -8.77
C GLU A 138 13.72 -2.59 -7.33
N TYR A 139 12.51 -2.79 -6.81
CA TYR A 139 12.11 -2.31 -5.50
C TYR A 139 12.24 -3.42 -4.46
N THR A 140 12.87 -3.12 -3.34
CA THR A 140 13.08 -4.07 -2.23
C THR A 140 12.69 -3.43 -0.90
N ARG A 141 12.55 -4.28 0.12
CA ARG A 141 12.32 -3.86 1.51
C ARG A 141 13.51 -3.03 2.03
N PRO A 142 13.27 -2.03 2.89
CA PRO A 142 14.35 -1.33 3.57
C PRO A 142 15.10 -2.30 4.48
N SER A 143 16.43 -2.32 4.37
CA SER A 143 17.34 -3.28 5.02
C SER A 143 17.39 -3.21 6.57
N GLY A 144 16.42 -2.58 7.23
CA GLY A 144 16.38 -2.37 8.69
C GLY A 144 15.07 -2.77 9.37
N ALA A 145 14.15 -3.44 8.66
CA ALA A 145 12.95 -4.03 9.25
C ALA A 145 13.18 -5.53 9.47
N ALA A 146 13.86 -5.86 10.58
CA ALA A 146 13.99 -7.21 11.11
C ALA A 146 13.47 -7.23 12.54
#